data_AF-A0A950X066-F1
#
_entry.id   AF-A0A950X066-F1
#
_cell.length_a   1.000
_cell.length_b   1.000
_cell.length_c   1.000
_cell.angle_alpha   90.00
_cell.angle_beta   90.00
_cell.angle_gamma   90.00
#
_symmetry.space_group_name_H-M   'P 1'
#
loop_
_entity.id
_entity.type
_entity.pdbx_description
1 polymer ?
#
loop_
_entity_poly.entity_id
_entity_poly.type
_entity_poly.pdbx_seq_one_letter_code
_entity_poly.pdbx_strand_id
1 'polypeptide(L)'
;MRQILETEQYVQVPPMMLSDPFYRITYLIKEEIRKYKWIEGEKGRQLTWEQALKEWMDKHRAKYEHFLLDTLTFPDSEKQK
;
A
#
# COMPACT_ATOMS: atom_id res chain seq x y z
N MET A 1 3.29 14.48 -5.04
CA MET A 1 4.27 13.40 -4.74
C MET A 1 3.85 12.72 -3.44
N ARG A 2 3.93 11.38 -3.38
CA ARG A 2 3.26 10.53 -2.38
C ARG A 2 4.03 10.55 -1.05
N GLN A 3 3.92 11.64 -0.28
CA GLN A 3 4.57 11.79 1.04
C GLN A 3 4.35 10.60 1.98
N ILE A 4 3.23 9.88 1.84
CA ILE A 4 2.89 8.71 2.65
C ILE A 4 3.89 7.55 2.47
N LEU A 5 4.47 7.36 1.28
CA LEU A 5 5.38 6.25 0.99
C LEU A 5 6.86 6.60 1.20
N GLU A 6 7.18 7.89 1.36
CA GLU A 6 8.56 8.37 1.49
C GLU A 6 9.20 7.97 2.82
N THR A 7 8.40 7.69 3.85
CA THR A 7 8.90 7.30 5.17
C THR A 7 8.21 6.04 5.70
N GLU A 8 8.96 5.24 6.47
CA GLU A 8 8.40 4.08 7.20
C GLU A 8 7.47 4.49 8.35
N GLN A 9 7.54 5.76 8.76
CA GLN A 9 6.81 6.29 9.91
C GLN A 9 5.31 6.03 9.79
N TYR A 10 4.71 5.65 10.92
CA TYR A 10 3.26 5.51 10.99
C TYR A 10 2.62 6.88 10.79
N VAL A 11 1.83 7.02 9.73
CA VAL A 11 1.01 8.20 9.51
C VAL A 11 -0.34 7.88 10.13
N GLN A 12 -0.74 8.61 11.18
CA GLN A 12 -2.11 8.52 11.68
C GLN A 12 -3.04 9.01 10.58
N VAL A 13 -3.81 8.09 10.01
CA VAL A 13 -4.81 8.40 8.98
C VAL A 13 -6.14 8.59 9.70
N PRO A 14 -6.75 9.78 9.67
CA PRO A 14 -8.08 9.99 10.20
C PRO A 14 -9.07 9.02 9.53
N PRO A 15 -10.05 8.46 10.25
CA PRO A 15 -11.02 7.52 9.68
C PRO A 15 -11.73 8.04 8.43
N MET A 16 -11.97 9.36 8.34
CA MET A 16 -12.58 10.03 7.20
C MET A 16 -11.70 10.06 5.95
N MET A 17 -10.39 9.85 6.06
CA MET A 17 -9.50 9.73 4.89
C MET A 17 -9.42 8.29 4.36
N LEU A 18 -9.90 7.31 5.13
CA LEU A 18 -10.00 5.91 4.66
C LEU A 18 -11.18 5.69 3.72
N SER A 19 -12.15 6.62 3.68
CA SER A 19 -13.22 6.60 2.68
C SER A 19 -12.75 7.08 1.31
N ASP A 20 -11.61 7.79 1.23
CA ASP A 20 -11.00 8.14 -0.04
C ASP A 20 -10.26 6.91 -0.63
N PRO A 21 -10.68 6.40 -1.81
CA PRO A 21 -10.05 5.27 -2.50
C PRO A 21 -8.54 5.39 -2.66
N PHE A 22 -8.05 6.57 -3.00
CA PHE A 22 -6.64 6.82 -3.27
C PHE A 22 -5.80 6.72 -2.00
N TYR A 23 -6.30 7.30 -0.89
CA TYR A 23 -5.65 7.18 0.42
C TYR A 23 -5.69 5.75 0.95
N ARG A 24 -6.84 5.08 0.82
CA ARG A 24 -6.99 3.68 1.23
C ARG A 24 -6.01 2.77 0.48
N ILE A 25 -5.92 2.91 -0.84
CA ILE A 25 -4.97 2.15 -1.67
C ILE A 25 -3.53 2.45 -1.26
N THR A 26 -3.19 3.73 -1.08
CA THR A 26 -1.82 4.14 -0.71
C THR A 26 -1.43 3.60 0.68
N TYR A 27 -2.37 3.60 1.63
CA TYR A 27 -2.18 3.00 2.96
C TYR A 27 -1.95 1.48 2.88
N LEU A 28 -2.79 0.77 2.12
CA LEU A 28 -2.65 -0.68 1.93
C LEU A 28 -1.31 -1.05 1.29
N ILE A 29 -0.83 -0.28 0.32
CA ILE A 29 0.49 -0.47 -0.29
C ILE A 29 1.59 -0.27 0.76
N LYS A 30 1.49 0.75 1.62
CA LYS A 30 2.47 1.01 2.67
C LYS A 30 2.58 -0.17 3.65
N GLU A 31 1.46 -0.74 4.06
CA GLU A 31 1.44 -1.88 4.98
C GLU A 31 2.05 -3.13 4.32
N GLU A 32 1.80 -3.37 3.03
CA GLU A 32 2.44 -4.48 2.30
C GLU A 32 3.96 -4.31 2.18
N ILE A 33 4.46 -3.08 1.98
CA ILE A 33 5.91 -2.80 1.97
C ILE A 33 6.53 -3.06 3.34
N ARG A 34 5.86 -2.64 4.42
CA ARG A 34 6.33 -2.89 5.80
C ARG A 34 6.39 -4.40 6.08
N LYS A 35 5.36 -5.13 5.68
CA LYS A 35 5.31 -6.59 5.80
C LYS A 35 6.44 -7.26 5.01
N TYR A 36 6.70 -6.80 3.77
CA TYR A 36 7.82 -7.29 2.97
C TYR A 36 9.17 -7.06 3.65
N LYS A 37 9.42 -5.84 4.14
CA LYS A 37 10.64 -5.49 4.88
C LYS A 37 10.84 -6.39 6.10
N TRP A 38 9.78 -6.64 6.87
CA TRP A 38 9.84 -7.54 8.03
C TRP A 38 10.18 -8.99 7.62
N ILE A 39 9.47 -9.54 6.62
CA ILE A 39 9.71 -10.91 6.12
C ILE A 39 11.13 -11.08 5.60
N GLU A 40 11.67 -10.11 4.86
CA GLU A 40 13.06 -10.16 4.38
C GLU A 40 14.06 -10.02 5.54
N GLY A 41 13.73 -9.24 6.57
CA GLY A 41 14.47 -9.17 7.82
C GLY A 41 14.58 -10.53 8.53
N GLU A 42 13.48 -11.30 8.60
CA GLU A 42 13.47 -12.67 9.14
C GLU A 42 14.36 -13.63 8.32
N LYS A 43 14.57 -13.34 7.04
CA LYS A 43 15.50 -14.09 6.17
C LYS A 43 16.95 -13.61 6.27
N GLY A 44 17.25 -12.67 7.17
CA GLY A 44 18.57 -12.08 7.35
C GLY A 44 18.90 -10.93 6.39
N ARG A 45 17.95 -10.47 5.57
CA ARG A 45 18.12 -9.30 4.68
C ARG A 45 17.56 -8.05 5.36
N GLN A 46 18.44 -7.31 6.03
CA GLN A 46 18.08 -6.03 6.65
C GLN A 46 17.95 -4.93 5.59
N LEU A 47 16.77 -4.82 4.98
CA LEU A 47 16.48 -3.81 3.96
C LEU A 47 16.23 -2.44 4.59
N THR A 48 16.72 -1.38 3.95
CA THR A 48 16.22 -0.03 4.23
C THR A 48 14.80 0.13 3.71
N TRP A 49 14.07 1.13 4.19
CA TRP A 49 12.71 1.41 3.69
C TRP A 49 12.69 1.66 2.18
N GLU A 50 13.63 2.45 1.66
CA GLU A 50 13.75 2.73 0.22
C GLU A 50 14.02 1.47 -0.60
N GLN A 51 14.87 0.57 -0.10
CA GLN A 51 15.14 -0.72 -0.75
C GLN A 51 13.89 -1.60 -0.76
N ALA A 52 13.19 -1.71 0.38
CA ALA A 52 11.96 -2.48 0.47
C ALA A 52 10.86 -1.91 -0.44
N LEU A 53 10.68 -0.59 -0.47
CA LEU A 53 9.75 0.10 -1.35
C LEU A 53 10.07 -0.22 -2.82
N LYS A 54 11.33 -0.04 -3.24
CA LYS A 54 11.75 -0.28 -4.62
C LYS A 54 11.54 -1.75 -5.02
N GLU A 55 12.06 -2.69 -4.22
CA GLU A 55 11.93 -4.12 -4.50
C GLU A 55 10.47 -4.57 -4.54
N TRP A 56 9.64 -4.08 -3.60
CA TRP A 56 8.23 -4.43 -3.57
C TRP A 56 7.47 -3.85 -4.76
N MET A 57 7.75 -2.60 -5.12
CA MET A 57 7.15 -1.94 -6.28
C MET A 57 7.49 -2.66 -7.58
N ASP A 58 8.72 -3.12 -7.75
CA ASP A 58 9.15 -3.85 -8.94
C ASP A 58 8.53 -5.25 -9.03
N LYS A 59 8.38 -5.96 -7.90
CA LYS A 59 7.94 -7.36 -7.87
C LYS A 59 6.44 -7.56 -7.74
N HIS A 60 5.77 -6.68 -6.99
CA HIS A 60 4.41 -6.94 -6.50
C HIS A 60 3.38 -5.92 -6.96
N ARG A 61 3.78 -4.70 -7.34
CA ARG A 61 2.84 -3.61 -7.66
C ARG A 61 1.78 -4.00 -8.67
N ALA A 62 2.17 -4.53 -9.83
CA ALA A 62 1.22 -4.82 -10.90
C ALA A 62 0.14 -5.83 -10.47
N LYS A 63 0.55 -6.90 -9.77
CA LYS A 63 -0.37 -7.92 -9.25
C LYS A 63 -1.25 -7.37 -8.13
N TYR A 64 -0.68 -6.55 -7.25
CA TYR A 64 -1.43 -5.96 -6.15
C TYR A 64 -2.44 -4.90 -6.62
N GLU A 65 -2.06 -4.09 -7.61
CA GLU A 65 -2.95 -3.11 -8.23
C GLU A 65 -4.16 -3.78 -8.90
N HIS A 66 -3.93 -4.89 -9.61
CA HIS A 66 -5.02 -5.72 -10.14
C HIS A 66 -5.92 -6.30 -9.04
N PHE A 67 -5.32 -6.88 -7.99
CA PHE A 67 -6.07 -7.40 -6.84
C PHE A 67 -6.91 -6.33 -6.16
N LEU A 68 -6.37 -5.11 -5.99
CA LEU A 68 -7.09 -4.00 -5.39
C LEU A 68 -8.27 -3.56 -6.26
N LEU A 69 -8.10 -3.50 -7.58
CA LEU A 69 -9.20 -3.16 -8.51
C LEU A 69 -10.30 -4.22 -8.50
N ASP A 70 -9.95 -5.50 -8.41
CA ASP A 70 -10.92 -6.61 -8.36
C ASP A 70 -11.65 -6.68 -7.02
N THR A 71 -10.97 -6.36 -5.92
CA THR A 71 -11.47 -6.58 -4.55
C THR A 71 -12.15 -5.35 -3.96
N LEU A 72 -11.70 -4.14 -4.34
CA LEU A 72 -12.32 -2.91 -3.89
C LEU A 72 -13.54 -2.62 -4.77
N THR A 73 -14.71 -3.07 -4.32
CA THR A 73 -15.98 -2.50 -4.79
C THR A 73 -16.06 -1.06 -4.31
N PHE A 74 -15.85 -0.11 -5.22
CA PHE A 74 -16.09 1.30 -4.93
C PHE A 74 -17.61 1.52 -4.89
N PRO A 75 -18.17 1.98 -3.76
CA PRO A 75 -19.61 2.07 -3.54
C PRO A 75 -20.34 3.07 -4.45
N ASP A 76 -19.65 3.78 -5.33
CA ASP A 76 -20.26 4.69 -6.32
C ASP A 76 -20.70 3.99 -7.62
N SER A 77 -20.45 2.69 -7.77
CA SER A 77 -20.87 1.93 -8.96
C SER A 77 -22.37 1.60 -8.98
N GLU A 78 -23.06 1.68 -7.84
CA GLU A 78 -24.48 1.28 -7.69
C GLU A 78 -25.47 2.45 -7.77
N LYS A 79 -25.12 3.55 -8.45
CA LYS A 79 -26.09 4.60 -8.79
C LYS A 79 -26.24 4.76 -10.29
N GLN A 80 -26.72 3.72 -10.96
CA GLN A 80 -27.38 3.85 -12.26
C GLN A 80 -28.32 2.66 -12.49
N LYS A 81 -29.53 2.77 -11.96
CA LYS A 81 -30.77 2.28 -12.60
C LYS A 81 -31.98 2.97 -12.01
#